data_AF-A0A915UFF4-F1
#
_entry.id   AF-A0A915UFF4-F1
#
_cell.length_a   1.000
_cell.length_b   1.000
_cell.length_c   1.000
_cell.angle_alpha   90.00
_cell.angle_beta   90.00
_cell.angle_gamma   90.00
#
_symmetry.space_group_name_H-M   'P 1'
#
loop_
_entity.id
_entity.type
_entity.pdbx_description
1 polymer ?
#
loop_
_entity_poly.entity_id
_entity_poly.type
_entity_poly.pdbx_seq_one_letter_code
_entity_poly.pdbx_strand_id
1 'polypeptide(L)'
;MNPDARIGRALAPVDPPDGFAQRVRARVEREIQPTPAPRNRVTRLLAIAATVLAVLAGPLAWHEYETRREALAARAQVLLALQIASRELNSAHRKVVRPVSPALAATAAGAPEKEGRP
;
A
#
# COMPACT_ATOMS: atom_id res chain seq x y z
N MET A 1 73.28 -7.64 -37.34
CA MET A 1 72.89 -8.66 -36.35
C MET A 1 71.37 -8.57 -36.18
N ASN A 2 70.62 -9.62 -36.54
CA ASN A 2 69.18 -9.53 -36.84
C ASN A 2 68.30 -9.68 -35.57
N PRO A 3 67.43 -8.72 -35.21
CA PRO A 3 66.63 -8.76 -33.97
C PRO A 3 65.62 -9.91 -33.92
N ASP A 4 65.08 -10.33 -35.05
CA ASP A 4 64.10 -11.42 -35.13
C ASP A 4 64.68 -12.76 -34.69
N ALA A 5 65.98 -12.96 -34.96
CA ALA A 5 66.72 -14.14 -34.53
C ALA A 5 66.95 -14.19 -33.00
N ARG A 6 66.88 -13.05 -32.31
CA ARG A 6 66.95 -13.01 -30.83
C ARG A 6 65.61 -13.35 -30.20
N ILE A 7 64.51 -12.87 -30.80
CA ILE A 7 63.15 -13.14 -30.31
C ILE A 7 62.82 -14.62 -30.47
N GLY A 8 63.13 -15.22 -31.62
CA GLY A 8 62.92 -16.65 -31.84
C GLY A 8 63.69 -17.54 -30.86
N ARG A 9 64.89 -17.11 -30.42
CA ARG A 9 65.70 -17.84 -29.43
C ARG A 9 65.21 -17.66 -28.00
N ALA A 10 64.60 -16.52 -27.68
CA ALA A 10 64.02 -16.23 -26.37
C ALA A 10 62.66 -16.93 -26.16
N LEU A 11 61.94 -17.21 -27.24
CA LEU A 11 60.66 -17.92 -27.24
C LEU A 11 60.81 -19.42 -27.55
N ALA A 12 62.03 -19.95 -27.55
CA ALA A 12 62.26 -21.36 -27.77
C ALA A 12 61.50 -22.18 -26.72
N PRO A 13 60.71 -23.20 -27.12
CA PRO A 13 60.03 -24.08 -26.18
C PRO A 13 61.03 -24.68 -25.20
N VAL A 14 60.88 -24.35 -23.93
CA VAL A 14 61.66 -24.95 -22.84
C VAL A 14 60.91 -26.19 -22.41
N ASP A 15 61.58 -27.34 -22.44
CA ASP A 15 60.99 -28.58 -21.97
C ASP A 15 60.63 -28.45 -20.49
N PRO A 16 59.36 -28.67 -20.12
CA PRO A 16 58.94 -28.51 -18.74
C PRO A 16 59.54 -29.63 -17.87
N PRO A 17 59.83 -29.34 -16.60
CA PRO A 17 60.37 -30.34 -15.68
C PRO A 17 59.36 -31.46 -15.44
N ASP A 18 59.88 -32.65 -15.12
CA ASP A 18 59.08 -33.85 -14.87
C ASP A 18 57.90 -33.59 -13.90
N GLY A 19 56.75 -34.17 -14.24
CA GLY A 19 55.51 -34.01 -13.47
C GLY A 19 54.79 -32.66 -13.62
N PHE A 20 55.28 -31.72 -14.45
CA PHE A 20 54.61 -30.43 -14.69
C PHE A 20 53.17 -30.60 -15.16
N ALA A 21 52.93 -31.45 -16.17
CA ALA A 21 51.60 -31.71 -16.70
C ALA A 21 50.65 -32.26 -15.61
N GLN A 22 51.16 -33.09 -14.71
CA GLN A 22 50.39 -33.69 -13.63
C GLN A 22 50.02 -32.65 -12.56
N ARG A 23 50.93 -31.73 -12.22
CA ARG A 23 50.67 -30.61 -11.31
C ARG A 23 49.65 -29.62 -11.88
N VAL A 24 49.75 -29.29 -13.17
CA VAL A 24 48.80 -28.41 -13.85
C VAL A 24 47.41 -29.03 -13.87
N ARG A 25 47.30 -30.31 -14.26
CA ARG A 25 46.02 -31.04 -14.23
C ARG A 25 45.41 -31.08 -12.83
N ALA A 26 46.20 -31.44 -11.81
CA ALA A 26 45.73 -31.46 -10.42
C ALA A 26 45.26 -30.08 -9.94
N ARG A 27 45.89 -28.99 -10.40
CA ARG A 27 45.49 -27.62 -10.07
C ARG A 27 44.18 -27.22 -10.75
N VAL A 28 44.06 -27.52 -12.05
CA VAL A 28 42.86 -27.24 -12.84
C VAL A 28 41.66 -28.01 -12.28
N GLU A 29 41.83 -29.29 -11.95
CA GLU A 29 40.78 -30.11 -11.33
C GLU A 29 40.29 -29.50 -10.00
N ARG A 30 41.21 -28.94 -9.20
CA ARG A 30 40.90 -28.31 -7.91
C ARG A 30 40.16 -26.98 -8.04
N GLU A 31 40.47 -26.20 -9.08
CA GLU A 31 39.81 -24.92 -9.37
C GLU A 31 38.44 -25.11 -10.04
N ILE A 32 38.26 -26.19 -10.82
CA ILE A 32 36.99 -26.52 -11.47
C ILE A 32 35.96 -27.05 -10.46
N GLN A 33 36.39 -27.70 -9.37
CA GLN A 33 35.44 -28.17 -8.36
C GLN A 33 34.76 -26.99 -7.65
N PRO A 34 33.43 -26.80 -7.82
CA PRO A 34 32.72 -25.76 -7.11
C PRO A 34 32.71 -26.12 -5.63
N THR A 35 33.45 -25.36 -4.81
CA THR A 35 33.34 -25.45 -3.35
C THR A 35 31.88 -25.27 -2.97
N PRO A 36 31.24 -26.22 -2.25
CA PRO A 36 29.84 -26.08 -1.87
C PRO A 36 29.72 -24.86 -0.95
N ALA A 37 29.08 -23.80 -1.45
CA ALA A 37 28.82 -22.61 -0.67
C ALA A 37 28.04 -22.99 0.60
N PRO A 38 28.41 -22.48 1.78
CA PRO A 38 27.75 -22.85 3.02
C PRO A 38 26.30 -22.38 2.99
N ARG A 39 25.36 -23.33 2.81
CA ARG A 39 23.89 -23.12 2.81
C ARG A 39 23.42 -22.21 3.96
N ASN A 40 24.13 -22.24 5.10
CA ASN A 40 23.85 -21.41 6.27
C ASN A 40 23.99 -19.90 6.05
N ARG A 41 24.78 -19.42 5.07
CA ARG A 41 24.90 -17.97 4.82
C ARG A 41 23.67 -17.42 4.11
N VAL A 42 23.10 -18.19 3.18
CA VAL A 42 21.93 -17.77 2.40
C VAL A 42 20.69 -17.71 3.29
N THR A 43 20.48 -18.69 4.15
CA THR A 43 19.35 -18.70 5.09
C THR A 43 19.45 -17.57 6.11
N ARG A 44 20.66 -17.25 6.58
CA ARG A 44 20.90 -16.14 7.51
C ARG A 44 20.64 -14.78 6.87
N LEU A 45 21.05 -14.60 5.61
CA LEU A 45 20.76 -13.38 4.84
C LEU A 45 19.25 -13.22 4.58
N LEU A 46 18.55 -14.31 4.27
CA LEU A 46 17.10 -14.32 4.12
C LEU A 46 16.36 -13.96 5.40
N ALA A 47 16.80 -14.52 6.55
CA ALA A 47 16.22 -14.20 7.85
C ALA A 47 16.41 -12.71 8.21
N ILE A 48 17.61 -12.17 7.96
CA ILE A 48 17.90 -10.74 8.17
C ILE A 48 17.01 -9.87 7.27
N ALA A 49 16.89 -10.21 5.99
CA ALA A 49 16.05 -9.48 5.05
C ALA A 49 14.57 -9.49 5.48
N ALA A 50 14.06 -10.63 5.95
CA ALA A 50 12.69 -10.75 6.45
C ALA A 50 12.45 -9.88 7.70
N THR A 51 13.39 -9.84 8.65
CA THR A 51 13.27 -8.97 9.83
C THR A 51 13.29 -7.49 9.47
N VAL A 52 14.16 -7.09 8.51
CA VAL A 52 14.23 -5.69 8.06
C VAL A 52 12.92 -5.29 7.36
N LEU A 53 12.36 -6.16 6.52
CA LEU A 53 11.06 -5.96 5.88
C LEU A 53 9.93 -5.85 6.91
N ALA A 54 9.90 -6.69 7.95
CA ALA A 54 8.88 -6.63 8.99
C ALA A 54 8.95 -5.34 9.81
N VAL A 55 10.16 -4.85 10.13
CA VAL A 55 10.36 -3.60 10.88
C VAL A 55 9.98 -2.37 10.04
N LEU A 56 10.23 -2.40 8.72
CA LEU A 56 9.88 -1.30 7.83
C LEU A 56 8.40 -1.29 7.42
N ALA A 57 7.80 -2.46 7.19
CA ALA A 57 6.41 -2.59 6.74
C ALA A 57 5.40 -2.57 7.89
N GLY A 58 5.80 -2.99 9.09
CA GLY A 58 4.93 -3.01 10.28
C GLY A 58 4.32 -1.66 10.65
N PRO A 59 5.12 -0.56 10.71
CA PRO A 59 4.61 0.77 11.06
C PRO A 59 3.61 1.33 10.04
N LEU A 60 3.82 1.07 8.75
CA LEU A 60 2.89 1.53 7.70
C LEU A 60 1.54 0.83 7.80
N ALA A 61 1.54 -0.49 8.00
CA ALA A 61 0.32 -1.26 8.18
C ALA A 61 -0.43 -0.87 9.47
N TRP A 62 0.33 -0.53 10.53
CA TRP A 62 -0.24 -0.06 11.79
C TRP A 62 -0.92 1.30 11.64
N HIS A 63 -0.28 2.23 10.95
CA HIS A 63 -0.82 3.58 10.75
C HIS A 63 -2.11 3.58 9.91
N GLU A 64 -2.23 2.69 8.92
CA GLU A 64 -3.47 2.50 8.16
C GLU A 64 -4.60 1.93 9.02
N TYR A 65 -4.27 1.07 9.99
CA TYR A 65 -5.26 0.51 10.90
C TYR A 65 -5.80 1.54 11.90
N GLU A 66 -4.90 2.35 12.47
CA GLU A 66 -5.24 3.42 13.42
C GLU A 66 -6.12 4.49 12.75
N THR A 67 -5.70 4.97 11.57
CA THR A 67 -6.46 5.99 10.81
C THR A 67 -7.84 5.50 10.39
N ARG A 68 -7.99 4.21 10.05
CA ARG A 68 -9.32 3.62 9.78
C ARG A 68 -10.20 3.61 11.03
N ARG A 69 -9.66 3.34 12.21
CA ARG A 69 -10.44 3.37 13.46
C ARG A 69 -10.90 4.79 13.80
N GLU A 70 -10.01 5.77 13.67
CA GLU A 70 -10.34 7.17 13.92
C GLU A 70 -11.38 7.70 12.93
N ALA A 71 -11.24 7.35 11.64
CA ALA A 71 -12.22 7.72 10.61
C ALA A 71 -13.62 7.14 10.87
N LEU A 72 -13.69 5.89 11.38
CA LEU A 72 -14.97 5.27 11.75
C LEU A 72 -15.61 5.96 12.95
N ALA A 73 -14.82 6.33 13.96
CA ALA A 73 -15.31 7.07 15.12
C ALA A 73 -15.82 8.46 14.75
N ALA A 74 -15.07 9.19 13.92
CA ALA A 74 -15.48 10.50 13.41
C ALA A 74 -16.77 10.41 12.57
N ARG A 75 -16.88 9.39 11.71
CA ARG A 75 -18.08 9.16 10.90
C ARG A 75 -19.32 8.91 11.75
N ALA A 76 -19.18 8.15 12.84
CA ALA A 76 -20.29 7.89 13.76
C ALA A 76 -20.81 9.18 14.40
N GLN A 77 -19.89 10.07 14.83
CA GLN A 77 -20.25 11.36 15.42
C GLN A 77 -20.93 12.29 14.41
N VAL A 78 -20.43 12.36 13.18
CA VAL A 78 -21.04 13.17 12.11
C VAL A 78 -22.45 12.69 11.77
N LEU A 79 -22.66 11.37 11.66
CA LEU A 79 -23.98 10.80 11.39
C LEU A 79 -24.98 11.10 12.53
N LEU A 80 -24.53 11.02 13.77
CA LEU A 80 -25.36 11.34 14.94
C LEU A 80 -25.76 12.83 14.92
N ALA A 81 -24.80 13.74 14.70
CA ALA A 81 -25.07 15.16 14.57
C ALA A 81 -26.07 15.47 13.44
N LEU A 82 -25.92 14.80 12.29
CA LEU A 82 -26.84 14.96 11.16
C LEU A 82 -28.26 14.47 11.49
N GLN A 83 -28.39 13.36 12.23
CA GLN A 83 -29.70 12.85 12.67
C GLN A 83 -30.39 13.81 13.63
N ILE A 84 -29.66 14.41 14.58
CA ILE A 84 -30.19 15.43 15.47
C ILE A 84 -30.64 16.64 14.67
N ALA A 85 -29.78 17.16 13.79
CA ALA A 85 -30.09 18.31 12.95
C ALA A 85 -31.31 18.07 12.07
N SER A 86 -31.42 16.88 11.47
CA SER A 86 -32.58 16.47 10.66
C SER A 86 -33.87 16.42 11.49
N ARG A 87 -33.80 15.91 12.72
CA ARG A 87 -34.95 15.86 13.63
C ARG A 87 -35.44 17.27 14.01
N GLU A 88 -34.51 18.17 14.33
CA GLU A 88 -34.84 19.57 14.64
C GLU A 88 -35.37 20.32 13.43
N LEU A 89 -34.79 20.12 12.24
CA LEU A 89 -35.27 20.72 11.01
C LEU A 89 -36.71 20.26 10.69
N ASN A 90 -37.01 18.98 10.87
CA ASN A 90 -38.36 18.44 10.66
C ASN A 90 -39.36 19.01 11.71
N SER A 91 -38.92 19.18 12.95
CA SER A 91 -39.70 19.85 14.01
C SER A 91 -40.02 21.31 13.64
N ALA A 92 -39.03 22.06 13.16
CA ALA A 92 -39.20 23.42 12.70
C ALA A 92 -40.12 23.49 11.47
N HIS A 93 -39.95 22.59 10.50
CA HIS A 93 -40.79 22.52 9.31
C HIS A 93 -42.26 22.27 9.65
N ARG A 94 -42.56 21.36 10.58
CA ARG A 94 -43.93 21.12 11.06
C ARG A 94 -44.56 22.32 11.77
N LYS A 95 -43.76 23.14 12.46
CA LYS A 95 -44.26 24.38 13.10
C LYS A 95 -44.62 25.45 12.07
N VAL A 96 -43.85 25.54 10.98
CA VAL A 96 -44.08 26.51 9.89
C VAL A 96 -45.22 26.04 8.99
N VAL A 97 -45.27 24.75 8.64
CA VAL A 97 -46.32 24.13 7.81
C VAL A 97 -47.51 23.73 8.67
N ARG A 98 -47.95 24.62 9.58
CA ARG A 98 -49.24 24.42 10.25
C ARG A 98 -50.31 24.50 9.16
N PRO A 99 -51.06 23.42 8.85
CA PRO A 99 -52.12 23.52 7.88
C PRO A 99 -53.13 24.55 8.40
N VAL A 100 -53.41 25.57 7.59
CA VAL A 100 -54.55 26.45 7.83
C VAL A 100 -55.76 25.55 7.99
N SER A 101 -56.33 25.49 9.20
CA SER A 101 -57.49 24.66 9.47
C SER A 101 -58.58 24.97 8.45
N PRO A 102 -59.10 23.98 7.70
CA PRO A 102 -60.17 24.20 6.71
C PRO A 102 -61.46 24.73 7.32
N ALA A 103 -61.59 24.71 8.66
CA ALA A 103 -62.69 25.30 9.41
C ALA A 103 -62.81 26.82 9.22
N LEU A 104 -61.71 27.55 9.00
CA LEU A 104 -61.74 29.00 8.74
C LEU A 104 -62.02 29.34 7.26
N ALA A 105 -61.76 28.41 6.34
CA ALA A 105 -62.08 28.57 4.91
C ALA A 105 -63.58 28.37 4.64
N ALA A 106 -64.24 27.49 5.40
CA ALA A 106 -65.68 27.25 5.27
C ALA A 106 -66.55 28.41 5.79
N THR A 107 -66.07 29.19 6.77
CA THR A 107 -66.81 30.36 7.30
C THR A 107 -66.76 31.57 6.37
N ALA A 108 -65.77 31.66 5.48
CA ALA A 108 -65.65 32.73 4.49
C ALA A 108 -66.52 32.50 3.23
N ALA A 109 -67.03 31.28 3.03
CA ALA A 109 -67.78 30.91 1.83
C ALA A 109 -69.31 30.88 2.01
N GLY A 110 -69.83 31.28 3.18
CA GLY A 110 -71.24 31.12 3.54
C GLY A 110 -71.88 32.32 4.19
N ALA A 111 -72.21 33.35 3.42
CA ALA A 111 -73.24 34.34 3.78
C ALA A 111 -74.02 34.77 2.53
N PRO A 112 -75.14 34.10 2.18
CA PRO A 112 -76.06 34.61 1.17
C PRO A 112 -76.93 35.72 1.76
N GLU A 113 -76.63 36.94 1.32
CA GLU A 113 -77.40 38.17 1.46
C GLU A 113 -78.82 37.97 0.89
N LYS A 114 -79.83 37.89 1.78
CA LYS A 114 -81.25 38.02 1.43
C LYS A 114 -81.66 39.47 1.62
N GLU A 115 -81.50 40.29 0.58
CA GLU A 115 -82.12 41.62 0.54
C GLU A 115 -83.48 41.51 -0.14
N GLY A 116 -84.53 41.79 0.62
CA GLY A 116 -85.93 41.75 0.20
C GLY A 116 -86.33 42.94 -0.67
N ARG A 117 -87.21 42.66 -1.63
CA ARG A 117 -87.90 43.61 -2.50
C ARG A 117 -89.15 44.15 -1.79
N PRO A 118 -89.45 45.47 -1.81
CA PRO A 118 -90.82 45.96 -1.67
C PRO A 118 -91.58 45.91 -3.01
#